data_AF-A0A1Y1VNG6-F1
#
_entry.id   AF-A0A1Y1VNG6-F1
#
_cell.length_a   1.000
_cell.length_b   1.000
_cell.length_c   1.000
_cell.angle_alpha   90.00
_cell.angle_beta   90.00
_cell.angle_gamma   90.00
#
_symmetry.space_group_name_H-M   'P 1'
#
loop_
_entity.id
_entity.type
_entity.pdbx_description
1 polymer ?
#
loop_
_entity_poly.entity_id
_entity_poly.type
_entity_poly.pdbx_seq_one_letter_code
_entity_poly.pdbx_strand_id
1 'polypeptide(L)'
;MINLTILLNLFFLLLVPTYAILGGYVYTEGTNFYIDGYKIYFSGTNTYYLHSSQNERVDLALEVSAKHNIQVVRAWAFCDLKVCGDKQFVKFENGKAVFLEDNMEAIDYFIAAASQRNIRLVLGFTNNWTDYGGMDEWVKGYGGKYHDDFYTNTDIRKAFKSYIKLLITRINRHTNIRYSDDPTIFSWQLANEPRCGNGPSGLPQSGKCTPEVITEWANDISSYIKELDPNHLVSVGCEGFGLEAPEGSKGLYAYKYDEGTDFEALTALPNIDYNTYHYYPIPWGMKDLVSHTKDWIESHQAVGKKLNKPVVFEEWGLEIPTDCSKEERIQYYKTWTKQILDADVPMNMFWYTVGEDYYGTDKYIIKEDELVAAIDPFTNAMMEKSEYKLKTKSIGRTDLPSIYWKVDGCGDLWSTCSNIPTQQGNKCCCHGCQCVSHDDLYAQCKPRAPDYRNSTIPDTVVIESLPGGSSNPKKTTTSESFATSNNSCFSMALGFSCCEGNKIVYTDDDGDWGYENGEWCGIIKGNNECFSTKLGYKCCSSCTDVIYIDNDGQWGLENDNWCGIADKCNLSGSAESCVGLNLGYPCCSSCNIAYSDETGNWGIENNEWCSIKNSC
;
A
#
# COMPACT_ATOMS: atom_id res chain seq x y z
N MET A 1 53.09 -48.92 -16.56
CA MET A 1 52.16 -49.23 -17.67
C MET A 1 50.92 -48.38 -17.48
N ILE A 2 50.45 -47.82 -18.59
CA ILE A 2 49.50 -46.72 -18.75
C ILE A 2 48.03 -47.21 -18.70
N ASN A 3 47.14 -46.35 -18.18
CA ASN A 3 45.71 -46.09 -18.51
C ASN A 3 44.94 -45.84 -17.21
N LEU A 4 44.57 -44.61 -16.80
CA LEU A 4 43.90 -43.50 -17.48
C LEU A 4 42.48 -43.82 -17.97
N THR A 5 41.50 -43.68 -17.08
CA THR A 5 40.09 -43.44 -17.45
C THR A 5 39.45 -42.48 -16.44
N ILE A 6 39.57 -41.20 -16.80
CA ILE A 6 38.67 -40.05 -16.59
C ILE A 6 37.44 -40.33 -15.70
N LEU A 7 37.47 -39.82 -14.47
CA LEU A 7 36.28 -39.54 -13.66
C LEU A 7 35.90 -38.07 -13.91
N LEU A 8 34.77 -37.87 -14.59
CA LEU A 8 34.15 -36.57 -14.77
C LEU A 8 33.81 -35.95 -13.41
N ASN A 9 34.33 -34.75 -13.16
CA ASN A 9 33.85 -33.85 -12.11
C ASN A 9 32.40 -33.46 -12.40
N LEU A 10 31.45 -34.05 -11.68
CA LEU A 10 30.10 -33.49 -11.51
C LEU A 10 30.16 -32.55 -10.31
N PHE A 11 30.52 -31.30 -10.56
CA PHE A 11 30.18 -30.18 -9.69
C PHE A 11 28.65 -30.08 -9.72
N PHE A 12 27.99 -30.61 -8.68
CA PHE A 12 26.63 -30.20 -8.34
C PHE A 12 26.72 -28.73 -7.90
N LEU A 13 26.54 -27.80 -8.85
CA LEU A 13 26.06 -26.47 -8.49
C LEU A 13 24.69 -26.71 -7.86
N LEU A 14 24.63 -26.59 -6.53
CA LEU A 14 23.40 -26.34 -5.81
C LEU A 14 22.75 -25.13 -6.47
N LEU A 15 21.65 -25.37 -7.19
CA LEU A 15 20.70 -24.35 -7.57
C LEU A 15 20.28 -23.67 -6.27
N VAL A 16 20.85 -22.49 -6.01
CA VAL A 16 20.27 -21.52 -5.10
C VAL A 16 18.86 -21.30 -5.62
N PRO A 17 17.80 -21.48 -4.80
CA PRO A 17 16.46 -21.20 -5.26
C PRO A 17 16.45 -19.73 -5.70
N THR A 18 16.18 -19.50 -6.98
CA THR A 18 15.80 -18.19 -7.48
C THR A 18 14.61 -17.77 -6.63
N TYR A 19 14.82 -16.83 -5.71
CA TYR A 19 13.75 -16.16 -5.00
C TYR A 19 12.79 -15.67 -6.08
N ALA A 20 11.57 -16.20 -6.08
CA ALA A 20 10.49 -15.56 -6.80
C ALA A 20 10.41 -14.16 -6.20
N ILE A 21 10.76 -13.13 -6.98
CA ILE A 21 10.62 -11.74 -6.56
C ILE A 21 9.10 -11.55 -6.40
N LEU A 22 8.64 -11.61 -5.15
CA LEU A 22 7.28 -11.26 -4.75
C LEU A 22 7.15 -9.75 -4.94
N GLY A 23 6.90 -9.34 -6.18
CA GLY A 23 6.91 -7.94 -6.56
C GLY A 23 6.04 -7.08 -5.65
N GLY A 24 6.66 -6.16 -4.90
CA GLY A 24 5.99 -5.13 -4.10
C GLY A 24 5.39 -5.57 -2.76
N TYR A 25 5.36 -6.88 -2.46
CA TYR A 25 4.90 -7.41 -1.17
C TYR A 25 5.97 -7.23 -0.09
N VAL A 26 5.52 -6.97 1.12
CA VAL A 26 6.40 -7.00 2.30
C VAL A 26 6.57 -8.44 2.73
N TYR A 27 7.81 -8.87 2.92
CA TYR A 27 8.14 -10.17 3.50
C TYR A 27 9.16 -10.03 4.64
N THR A 28 9.44 -11.13 5.35
CA THR A 28 10.36 -11.13 6.49
C THR A 28 11.62 -11.93 6.17
N GLU A 29 12.78 -11.43 6.59
CA GLU A 29 14.00 -12.24 6.73
C GLU A 29 14.66 -11.94 8.07
N GLY A 30 14.75 -12.99 8.90
CA GLY A 30 15.16 -12.87 10.29
C GLY A 30 14.28 -11.89 11.05
N THR A 31 14.86 -10.88 11.68
CA THR A 31 14.12 -9.91 12.49
C THR A 31 13.69 -8.65 11.72
N ASN A 32 13.74 -8.65 10.38
CA ASN A 32 13.52 -7.45 9.58
C ASN A 32 12.51 -7.67 8.45
N PHE A 33 11.99 -6.57 7.92
CA PHE A 33 11.13 -6.55 6.75
C PHE A 33 11.90 -6.21 5.48
N TYR A 34 11.41 -6.74 4.36
CA TYR A 34 11.98 -6.54 3.04
C TYR A 34 10.88 -6.28 2.01
N ILE A 35 11.22 -5.49 1.00
CA ILE A 35 10.46 -5.35 -0.25
C ILE A 35 11.45 -5.53 -1.39
N ASP A 36 11.15 -6.40 -2.35
CA ASP A 36 11.97 -6.61 -3.56
C ASP A 36 13.48 -6.82 -3.30
N GLY A 37 13.82 -7.51 -2.21
CA GLY A 37 15.22 -7.76 -1.83
C GLY A 37 15.89 -6.68 -0.99
N TYR A 38 15.23 -5.55 -0.73
CA TYR A 38 15.78 -4.44 0.05
C TYR A 38 15.23 -4.43 1.47
N LYS A 39 16.13 -4.32 2.46
CA LYS A 39 15.75 -4.16 3.85
C LYS A 39 15.07 -2.81 4.06
N ILE A 40 13.93 -2.81 4.74
CA ILE A 40 13.16 -1.61 5.00
C ILE A 40 12.69 -1.55 6.46
N TYR A 41 12.75 -0.34 7.02
CA TYR A 41 12.17 0.02 8.31
C TYR A 41 10.93 0.88 8.07
N PHE A 42 9.87 0.60 8.83
CA PHE A 42 8.60 1.31 8.67
C PHE A 42 8.28 2.19 9.87
N SER A 43 7.81 3.39 9.60
CA SER A 43 7.09 4.22 10.55
C SER A 43 5.59 4.14 10.25
N GLY A 44 4.79 3.89 11.28
CA GLY A 44 3.36 3.72 11.14
C GLY A 44 2.54 4.50 12.15
N THR A 45 1.23 4.48 11.95
CA THR A 45 0.22 5.04 12.84
C THR A 45 -1.02 4.14 12.87
N ASN A 46 -1.87 4.33 13.86
CA ASN A 46 -3.20 3.76 13.88
C ASN A 46 -4.22 4.75 13.32
N THR A 47 -5.21 4.26 12.57
CA THR A 47 -6.37 5.04 12.13
C THR A 47 -7.56 4.10 12.02
N TYR A 48 -8.10 3.73 13.17
CA TYR A 48 -9.08 2.65 13.29
C TYR A 48 -10.41 2.91 12.54
N TYR A 49 -10.81 4.18 12.43
CA TYR A 49 -12.15 4.59 12.03
C TYR A 49 -12.37 4.69 10.50
N LEU A 50 -11.38 4.34 9.68
CA LEU A 50 -11.45 4.48 8.21
C LEU A 50 -12.68 3.75 7.64
N HIS A 51 -12.91 2.51 8.08
CA HIS A 51 -14.02 1.66 7.63
C HIS A 51 -15.42 2.24 7.93
N SER A 52 -15.53 3.06 8.98
CA SER A 52 -16.79 3.69 9.42
C SER A 52 -16.97 5.13 8.93
N SER A 53 -16.03 5.64 8.13
CA SER A 53 -16.00 7.03 7.68
C SER A 53 -16.54 7.23 6.28
N GLN A 54 -16.86 8.49 5.97
CA GLN A 54 -17.07 8.91 4.59
C GLN A 54 -15.73 9.03 3.86
N ASN A 55 -15.77 8.89 2.54
CA ASN A 55 -14.61 8.84 1.67
C ASN A 55 -13.72 10.08 1.81
N GLU A 56 -14.30 11.27 1.92
CA GLU A 56 -13.56 12.51 2.12
C GLU A 56 -12.76 12.53 3.42
N ARG A 57 -13.31 11.92 4.49
CA ARG A 57 -12.65 11.82 5.79
C ARG A 57 -11.55 10.76 5.80
N VAL A 58 -11.76 9.68 5.05
CA VAL A 58 -10.70 8.68 4.77
C VAL A 58 -9.53 9.37 4.08
N ASP A 59 -9.81 10.18 3.05
CA ASP A 59 -8.79 10.94 2.33
C ASP A 59 -8.03 11.90 3.24
N LEU A 60 -8.73 12.68 4.07
CA LEU A 60 -8.10 13.60 5.02
C LEU A 60 -7.25 12.87 6.07
N ALA A 61 -7.68 11.70 6.54
CA ALA A 61 -6.92 10.93 7.52
C ALA A 61 -5.64 10.33 6.91
N LEU A 62 -5.73 9.76 5.71
CA LEU A 62 -4.56 9.22 5.00
C LEU A 62 -3.61 10.32 4.52
N GLU A 63 -4.14 11.52 4.24
CA GLU A 63 -3.34 12.68 3.88
C GLU A 63 -2.40 13.13 5.00
N VAL A 64 -2.83 13.05 6.27
CA VAL A 64 -1.95 13.31 7.42
C VAL A 64 -0.79 12.32 7.41
N SER A 65 -1.06 11.03 7.24
CA SER A 65 0.00 10.01 7.14
C SER A 65 0.96 10.31 5.98
N ALA A 66 0.42 10.71 4.82
CA ALA A 66 1.21 11.01 3.65
C ALA A 66 2.11 12.25 3.82
N LYS A 67 1.62 13.33 4.45
CA LYS A 67 2.42 14.55 4.71
C LYS A 67 3.61 14.29 5.63
N HIS A 68 3.47 13.37 6.59
CA HIS A 68 4.50 13.05 7.58
C HIS A 68 5.36 11.82 7.22
N ASN A 69 5.28 11.31 5.98
CA ASN A 69 5.98 10.10 5.53
C ASN A 69 5.72 8.84 6.37
N ILE A 70 4.52 8.75 6.96
CA ILE A 70 4.10 7.57 7.72
C ILE A 70 3.66 6.52 6.70
N GLN A 71 4.47 5.46 6.54
CA GLN A 71 4.31 4.50 5.46
C GLN A 71 3.29 3.41 5.73
N VAL A 72 2.93 3.15 6.99
CA VAL A 72 2.02 2.06 7.36
C VAL A 72 0.89 2.58 8.24
N VAL A 73 -0.36 2.30 7.86
CA VAL A 73 -1.54 2.60 8.66
C VAL A 73 -2.17 1.30 9.12
N ARG A 74 -2.35 1.15 10.44
CA ARG A 74 -3.13 0.06 11.03
C ARG A 74 -4.58 0.49 11.12
N ALA A 75 -5.46 -0.29 10.50
CA ALA A 75 -6.88 0.00 10.36
C ALA A 75 -7.74 -1.22 10.72
N TRP A 76 -8.97 -0.96 11.11
CA TRP A 76 -9.94 -2.02 11.42
C TRP A 76 -10.72 -2.39 10.17
N ALA A 77 -10.78 -3.69 9.88
CA ALA A 77 -11.55 -4.24 8.77
C ALA A 77 -12.88 -4.85 9.25
N PHE A 78 -13.34 -4.54 10.46
CA PHE A 78 -14.54 -5.07 11.12
C PHE A 78 -15.52 -3.97 11.56
N CYS A 79 -16.81 -4.32 11.62
CA CYS A 79 -17.87 -3.50 12.22
C CYS A 79 -19.08 -4.40 12.49
N ASP A 80 -19.15 -4.99 13.67
CA ASP A 80 -20.14 -6.02 14.02
C ASP A 80 -21.40 -5.41 14.69
N LEU A 81 -21.37 -4.12 15.02
CA LEU A 81 -22.47 -3.43 15.68
C LEU A 81 -23.51 -2.86 14.72
N LYS A 82 -24.76 -2.91 15.15
CA LYS A 82 -25.87 -2.23 14.47
C LYS A 82 -25.69 -0.71 14.42
N VAL A 83 -24.99 -0.12 15.39
CA VAL A 83 -24.72 1.34 15.42
C VAL A 83 -23.83 1.79 14.26
N CYS A 84 -23.10 0.87 13.62
CA CYS A 84 -22.34 1.13 12.39
C CYS A 84 -23.24 1.51 11.20
N GLY A 85 -24.56 1.29 11.27
CA GLY A 85 -25.49 1.67 10.21
C GLY A 85 -25.18 0.98 8.88
N ASP A 86 -25.03 1.76 7.81
CA ASP A 86 -24.63 1.32 6.47
C ASP A 86 -23.16 0.91 6.36
N LYS A 87 -22.42 0.96 7.47
CA LYS A 87 -21.04 0.44 7.60
C LYS A 87 -20.96 -0.79 8.51
N GLN A 88 -22.08 -1.42 8.88
CA GLN A 88 -22.07 -2.72 9.56
C GLN A 88 -21.62 -3.82 8.59
N PHE A 89 -20.66 -4.66 8.96
CA PHE A 89 -20.13 -5.74 8.10
C PHE A 89 -20.69 -7.11 8.45
N VAL A 90 -20.94 -7.35 9.73
CA VAL A 90 -21.51 -8.61 10.23
C VAL A 90 -22.75 -8.31 11.06
N LYS A 91 -23.82 -9.05 10.78
CA LYS A 91 -25.06 -9.05 11.56
C LYS A 91 -25.31 -10.46 12.08
N PHE A 92 -25.87 -10.58 13.27
CA PHE A 92 -26.28 -11.86 13.83
C PHE A 92 -27.80 -12.03 13.77
N GLU A 93 -28.26 -13.12 13.17
CA GLU A 93 -29.68 -13.47 13.05
C GLU A 93 -29.87 -14.97 13.34
N ASN A 94 -30.75 -15.28 14.31
CA ASN A 94 -31.12 -16.66 14.65
C ASN A 94 -29.91 -17.59 14.88
N GLY A 95 -28.88 -17.13 15.62
CA GLY A 95 -27.70 -17.93 15.92
C GLY A 95 -26.71 -18.07 14.76
N LYS A 96 -26.73 -17.15 13.79
CA LYS A 96 -25.86 -17.17 12.60
C LYS A 96 -25.34 -15.79 12.25
N ALA A 97 -24.12 -15.74 11.73
CA ALA A 97 -23.56 -14.54 11.12
C ALA A 97 -24.08 -14.38 9.68
N VAL A 98 -24.47 -13.16 9.35
CA VAL A 98 -24.88 -12.68 8.03
C VAL A 98 -23.89 -11.59 7.62
N PHE A 99 -23.21 -11.78 6.50
CA PHE A 99 -22.21 -10.84 6.01
C PHE A 99 -22.84 -9.81 5.07
N LEU A 100 -22.62 -8.53 5.36
CA LEU A 100 -23.14 -7.40 4.61
C LEU A 100 -22.07 -6.92 3.62
N GLU A 101 -21.82 -7.72 2.58
CA GLU A 101 -20.71 -7.53 1.61
C GLU A 101 -20.70 -6.17 0.91
N ASP A 102 -21.85 -5.55 0.71
CA ASP A 102 -21.94 -4.23 0.08
C ASP A 102 -21.37 -3.13 0.98
N ASN A 103 -21.51 -3.26 2.30
CA ASN A 103 -20.99 -2.29 3.25
C ASN A 103 -19.45 -2.31 3.31
N MET A 104 -18.84 -3.46 2.98
CA MET A 104 -17.39 -3.64 2.90
C MET A 104 -16.73 -2.85 1.76
N GLU A 105 -17.50 -2.18 0.90
CA GLU A 105 -16.96 -1.20 -0.05
C GLU A 105 -16.20 -0.07 0.64
N ALA A 106 -16.50 0.23 1.90
CA ALA A 106 -15.71 1.16 2.69
C ALA A 106 -14.24 0.71 2.82
N ILE A 107 -14.00 -0.61 2.89
CA ILE A 107 -12.65 -1.20 2.89
C ILE A 107 -12.03 -1.08 1.52
N ASP A 108 -12.80 -1.34 0.45
CA ASP A 108 -12.31 -1.21 -0.94
C ASP A 108 -11.76 0.20 -1.16
N TYR A 109 -12.51 1.23 -0.72
CA TYR A 109 -12.15 2.62 -0.90
C TYR A 109 -10.86 2.98 -0.17
N PHE A 110 -10.73 2.68 1.14
CA PHE A 110 -9.53 3.10 1.86
C PHE A 110 -8.27 2.34 1.43
N ILE A 111 -8.38 1.09 0.94
CA ILE A 111 -7.25 0.39 0.31
C ILE A 111 -6.81 1.12 -0.95
N ALA A 112 -7.75 1.44 -1.84
CA ALA A 112 -7.45 2.18 -3.06
C ALA A 112 -6.85 3.56 -2.77
N ALA A 113 -7.39 4.28 -1.78
CA ALA A 113 -6.92 5.59 -1.35
C ALA A 113 -5.52 5.56 -0.72
N ALA A 114 -5.20 4.49 0.02
CA ALA A 114 -3.86 4.27 0.57
C ALA A 114 -2.84 3.97 -0.54
N SER A 115 -3.22 3.16 -1.54
CA SER A 115 -2.36 2.84 -2.69
C SER A 115 -1.91 4.09 -3.44
N GLN A 116 -2.81 5.05 -3.71
CA GLN A 116 -2.47 6.32 -4.38
C GLN A 116 -1.48 7.19 -3.60
N ARG A 117 -1.32 6.92 -2.29
CA ARG A 117 -0.44 7.66 -1.37
C ARG A 117 0.83 6.90 -1.01
N ASN A 118 1.09 5.74 -1.62
CA ASN A 118 2.16 4.82 -1.22
C ASN A 118 2.11 4.40 0.26
N ILE A 119 0.90 4.29 0.84
CA ILE A 119 0.70 3.85 2.22
C ILE A 119 0.34 2.36 2.21
N ARG A 120 0.96 1.61 3.10
CA ARG A 120 0.68 0.19 3.36
C ARG A 120 -0.32 0.03 4.51
N LEU A 121 -1.07 -1.08 4.54
CA LEU A 121 -2.16 -1.29 5.50
C LEU A 121 -2.04 -2.58 6.32
N VAL A 122 -2.09 -2.45 7.66
CA VAL A 122 -2.32 -3.61 8.56
C VAL A 122 -3.81 -3.69 8.84
N LEU A 123 -4.45 -4.83 8.54
CA LEU A 123 -5.91 -4.99 8.62
C LEU A 123 -6.32 -5.99 9.70
N GLY A 124 -6.90 -5.49 10.79
CA GLY A 124 -7.44 -6.32 11.88
C GLY A 124 -8.83 -6.88 11.56
N PHE A 125 -9.07 -8.17 11.84
CA PHE A 125 -10.35 -8.84 11.55
C PHE A 125 -11.40 -8.75 12.65
N THR A 126 -11.02 -8.46 13.89
CA THR A 126 -11.95 -8.31 15.01
C THR A 126 -11.31 -7.54 16.16
N ASN A 127 -12.08 -7.31 17.22
CA ASN A 127 -11.66 -6.60 18.43
C ASN A 127 -11.91 -7.45 19.67
N ASN A 128 -11.01 -7.40 20.64
CA ASN A 128 -11.32 -7.85 21.99
C ASN A 128 -12.31 -6.90 22.69
N TRP A 129 -12.21 -5.60 22.36
CA TRP A 129 -13.01 -4.52 22.95
C TRP A 129 -14.35 -4.28 22.26
N THR A 130 -15.15 -3.40 22.87
CA THR A 130 -16.53 -3.07 22.46
C THR A 130 -16.61 -2.22 21.20
N ASP A 131 -15.56 -1.47 20.88
CA ASP A 131 -15.58 -0.52 19.77
C ASP A 131 -15.79 -1.25 18.44
N TYR A 132 -16.86 -0.85 17.74
CA TYR A 132 -17.35 -1.47 16.52
C TYR A 132 -17.66 -2.97 16.64
N GLY A 133 -17.86 -3.48 17.86
CA GLY A 133 -18.40 -4.81 18.12
C GLY A 133 -17.41 -5.70 18.83
N GLY A 134 -16.70 -6.54 18.06
CA GLY A 134 -15.69 -7.43 18.60
C GLY A 134 -16.23 -8.76 19.09
N MET A 135 -15.35 -9.53 19.74
CA MET A 135 -15.56 -10.92 20.13
C MET A 135 -16.86 -11.15 20.91
N ASP A 136 -17.23 -10.22 21.79
CA ASP A 136 -18.45 -10.33 22.59
C ASP A 136 -19.73 -10.35 21.73
N GLU A 137 -19.76 -9.63 20.61
CA GLU A 137 -20.92 -9.63 19.71
C GLU A 137 -21.03 -10.94 18.94
N TRP A 138 -19.91 -11.55 18.57
CA TRP A 138 -19.87 -12.89 18.02
C TRP A 138 -20.37 -13.92 19.04
N VAL A 139 -19.89 -13.86 20.28
CA VAL A 139 -20.34 -14.77 21.34
C VAL A 139 -21.84 -14.65 21.58
N LYS A 140 -22.36 -13.43 21.78
CA LYS A 140 -23.79 -13.19 21.98
C LYS A 140 -24.61 -13.63 20.76
N GLY A 141 -24.12 -13.33 19.56
CA GLY A 141 -24.77 -13.68 18.30
C GLY A 141 -24.99 -15.17 18.11
N TYR A 142 -24.12 -16.01 18.68
CA TYR A 142 -24.21 -17.47 18.69
C TYR A 142 -24.78 -18.04 20.00
N GLY A 143 -25.24 -17.19 20.92
CA GLY A 143 -25.83 -17.62 22.20
C GLY A 143 -24.81 -18.16 23.21
N GLY A 144 -23.52 -17.85 23.03
CA GLY A 144 -22.48 -18.13 24.01
C GLY A 144 -22.62 -17.27 25.27
N LYS A 145 -21.89 -17.65 26.32
CA LYS A 145 -22.04 -17.10 27.68
C LYS A 145 -20.75 -16.51 28.23
N TYR A 146 -19.61 -16.87 27.65
CA TYR A 146 -18.30 -16.46 28.13
C TYR A 146 -17.53 -15.78 27.03
N HIS A 147 -16.77 -14.74 27.36
CA HIS A 147 -15.96 -14.00 26.39
C HIS A 147 -15.05 -14.94 25.58
N ASP A 148 -14.41 -15.89 26.26
CA ASP A 148 -13.53 -16.90 25.70
C ASP A 148 -14.24 -18.05 24.94
N ASP A 149 -15.58 -18.03 24.87
CA ASP A 149 -16.30 -18.86 23.90
C ASP A 149 -15.92 -18.45 22.46
N PHE A 150 -15.48 -17.21 22.22
CA PHE A 150 -15.00 -16.79 20.90
C PHE A 150 -13.83 -17.66 20.42
N TYR A 151 -12.92 -17.99 21.34
CA TYR A 151 -11.76 -18.82 21.04
C TYR A 151 -12.15 -20.28 20.86
N THR A 152 -13.06 -20.82 21.67
CA THR A 152 -13.26 -22.27 21.81
C THR A 152 -14.51 -22.83 21.11
N ASN A 153 -15.54 -22.00 20.88
CA ASN A 153 -16.78 -22.45 20.26
C ASN A 153 -16.57 -22.71 18.76
N THR A 154 -16.83 -23.94 18.32
CA THR A 154 -16.58 -24.37 16.94
C THR A 154 -17.46 -23.67 15.90
N ASP A 155 -18.69 -23.28 16.26
CA ASP A 155 -19.60 -22.60 15.34
C ASP A 155 -19.18 -21.14 15.12
N ILE A 156 -18.78 -20.45 16.20
CA ILE A 156 -18.21 -19.09 16.13
C ILE A 156 -16.93 -19.13 15.28
N ARG A 157 -16.01 -20.04 15.60
CA ARG A 157 -14.73 -20.18 14.90
C ARG A 157 -14.92 -20.46 13.40
N LYS A 158 -15.87 -21.33 13.03
CA LYS A 158 -16.21 -21.60 11.62
C LYS A 158 -16.80 -20.38 10.90
N ALA A 159 -17.66 -19.64 11.57
CA ALA A 159 -18.25 -18.43 11.01
C ALA A 159 -17.21 -17.31 10.84
N PHE A 160 -16.34 -17.13 11.82
CA PHE A 160 -15.24 -16.17 11.75
C PHE A 160 -14.27 -16.49 10.60
N LYS A 161 -13.90 -17.78 10.41
CA LYS A 161 -13.16 -18.22 9.21
C LYS A 161 -13.89 -17.94 7.89
N SER A 162 -15.23 -17.97 7.89
CA SER A 162 -16.01 -17.62 6.69
C SER A 162 -15.93 -16.13 6.38
N TYR A 163 -15.92 -15.29 7.42
CA TYR A 163 -15.72 -13.85 7.30
C TYR A 163 -14.31 -13.48 6.82
N ILE A 164 -13.28 -14.09 7.40
CA ILE A 164 -11.88 -13.93 6.96
C ILE A 164 -11.73 -14.29 5.48
N LYS A 165 -12.29 -15.44 5.06
CA LYS A 165 -12.24 -15.87 3.66
C LYS A 165 -12.93 -14.87 2.73
N LEU A 166 -14.08 -14.33 3.14
CA LEU A 166 -14.79 -13.33 2.38
C LEU A 166 -13.90 -12.10 2.12
N LEU A 167 -13.23 -11.57 3.14
CA LEU A 167 -12.33 -10.42 2.99
C LEU A 167 -11.10 -10.74 2.13
N ILE A 168 -10.37 -11.81 2.46
CA ILE A 168 -9.13 -12.18 1.71
C ILE A 168 -9.42 -12.41 0.23
N THR A 169 -10.55 -13.04 -0.09
CA THR A 169 -10.91 -13.34 -1.48
C THR A 169 -11.71 -12.25 -2.18
N ARG A 170 -12.01 -11.14 -1.49
CA ARG A 170 -12.75 -10.00 -2.04
C ARG A 170 -11.97 -9.35 -3.17
N ILE A 171 -12.69 -8.90 -4.20
CA ILE A 171 -12.16 -8.05 -5.27
C ILE A 171 -12.54 -6.61 -4.95
N ASN A 172 -11.53 -5.75 -4.84
CA ASN A 172 -11.71 -4.32 -4.59
C ASN A 172 -12.51 -3.68 -5.75
N ARG A 173 -13.62 -3.00 -5.44
CA ARG A 173 -14.50 -2.38 -6.46
C ARG A 173 -13.88 -1.15 -7.15
N HIS A 174 -12.87 -0.53 -6.55
CA HIS A 174 -12.18 0.66 -7.08
C HIS A 174 -10.93 0.30 -7.87
N THR A 175 -10.25 -0.79 -7.54
CA THR A 175 -8.98 -1.19 -8.18
C THR A 175 -9.11 -2.46 -9.04
N ASN A 176 -10.16 -3.26 -8.85
CA ASN A 176 -10.36 -4.58 -9.44
C ASN A 176 -9.24 -5.58 -9.11
N ILE A 177 -8.49 -5.33 -8.05
CA ILE A 177 -7.47 -6.22 -7.50
C ILE A 177 -8.10 -7.03 -6.37
N ARG A 178 -7.82 -8.33 -6.33
CA ARG A 178 -8.21 -9.18 -5.19
C ARG A 178 -7.36 -8.79 -3.98
N TYR A 179 -7.94 -8.74 -2.78
CA TYR A 179 -7.19 -8.33 -1.59
C TYR A 179 -5.92 -9.17 -1.36
N SER A 180 -5.98 -10.49 -1.55
CA SER A 180 -4.78 -11.35 -1.47
C SER A 180 -3.71 -11.07 -2.53
N ASP A 181 -4.08 -10.34 -3.59
CA ASP A 181 -3.22 -9.97 -4.72
C ASP A 181 -2.83 -8.47 -4.68
N ASP A 182 -3.15 -7.74 -3.60
CA ASP A 182 -2.94 -6.28 -3.49
C ASP A 182 -1.79 -5.92 -2.53
N PRO A 183 -0.59 -5.54 -3.05
CA PRO A 183 0.57 -5.23 -2.22
C PRO A 183 0.42 -3.96 -1.36
N THR A 184 -0.69 -3.23 -1.48
CA THR A 184 -1.05 -2.16 -0.55
C THR A 184 -1.30 -2.71 0.85
N ILE A 185 -1.79 -3.96 0.96
CA ILE A 185 -1.96 -4.62 2.25
C ILE A 185 -0.57 -5.06 2.74
N PHE A 186 -0.21 -4.63 3.94
CA PHE A 186 1.02 -5.03 4.63
C PHE A 186 0.85 -6.42 5.25
N SER A 187 -0.23 -6.59 6.02
CA SER A 187 -0.52 -7.82 6.74
C SER A 187 -1.98 -7.94 7.12
N TRP A 188 -2.38 -9.19 7.36
CA TRP A 188 -3.59 -9.55 8.08
C TRP A 188 -3.29 -9.64 9.58
N GLN A 189 -4.23 -9.15 10.41
CA GLN A 189 -4.11 -9.22 11.86
C GLN A 189 -5.32 -9.92 12.48
N LEU A 190 -5.06 -10.92 13.33
CA LEU A 190 -6.09 -11.84 13.82
C LEU A 190 -7.17 -11.12 14.63
N ALA A 191 -6.75 -10.33 15.62
CA ALA A 191 -7.64 -9.55 16.48
C ALA A 191 -6.87 -8.40 17.13
N ASN A 192 -7.56 -7.29 17.40
CA ASN A 192 -7.03 -6.26 18.28
C ASN A 192 -7.08 -6.74 19.75
N GLU A 193 -5.91 -6.80 20.38
CA GLU A 193 -5.69 -7.03 21.82
C GLU A 193 -6.42 -8.27 22.41
N PRO A 194 -6.30 -9.47 21.83
CA PRO A 194 -6.98 -10.68 22.32
C PRO A 194 -6.57 -11.02 23.77
N ARG A 195 -7.54 -11.17 24.66
CA ARG A 195 -7.36 -11.53 26.08
C ARG A 195 -8.36 -12.59 26.53
N CYS A 196 -8.05 -13.26 27.64
CA CYS A 196 -8.95 -14.18 28.34
C CYS A 196 -9.85 -13.49 29.36
N GLY A 197 -9.58 -12.23 29.72
CA GLY A 197 -10.30 -11.49 30.77
C GLY A 197 -11.81 -11.40 30.55
N ASN A 198 -12.53 -10.85 31.54
CA ASN A 198 -13.94 -10.58 31.35
C ASN A 198 -14.14 -9.68 30.12
N GLY A 199 -15.08 -10.09 29.27
CA GLY A 199 -15.47 -9.36 28.07
C GLY A 199 -15.96 -7.96 28.42
N PRO A 200 -15.54 -6.94 27.65
CA PRO A 200 -15.84 -5.54 27.94
C PRO A 200 -17.31 -5.18 27.74
N SER A 201 -18.08 -6.02 27.07
CA SER A 201 -19.54 -5.89 26.96
C SER A 201 -20.31 -6.67 28.04
N GLY A 202 -19.62 -7.10 29.11
CA GLY A 202 -20.23 -7.73 30.28
C GLY A 202 -20.28 -9.27 30.24
N LEU A 203 -19.66 -9.91 29.25
CA LEU A 203 -19.52 -11.37 29.25
C LEU A 203 -18.43 -11.78 30.24
N PRO A 204 -18.68 -12.69 31.21
CA PRO A 204 -17.64 -13.16 32.10
C PRO A 204 -16.63 -14.05 31.35
N GLN A 205 -15.41 -14.22 31.88
CA GLN A 205 -14.57 -15.34 31.44
C GLN A 205 -15.11 -16.67 31.99
N SER A 206 -14.84 -17.78 31.29
CA SER A 206 -15.29 -19.12 31.69
C SER A 206 -14.51 -19.71 32.87
N GLY A 207 -13.34 -19.14 33.18
CA GLY A 207 -12.36 -19.69 34.13
C GLY A 207 -11.55 -20.86 33.57
N LYS A 208 -11.66 -21.14 32.26
CA LYS A 208 -10.89 -22.17 31.55
C LYS A 208 -9.95 -21.61 30.48
N CYS A 209 -10.01 -20.31 30.22
CA CYS A 209 -9.14 -19.66 29.25
C CYS A 209 -7.72 -19.55 29.83
N THR A 210 -6.73 -19.96 29.04
CA THR A 210 -5.31 -19.97 29.38
C THR A 210 -4.49 -19.48 28.19
N PRO A 211 -3.19 -19.17 28.34
CA PRO A 211 -2.30 -18.90 27.23
C PRO A 211 -2.41 -19.90 26.08
N GLU A 212 -2.50 -21.20 26.39
CA GLU A 212 -2.63 -22.24 25.39
C GLU A 212 -3.91 -22.14 24.56
N VAL A 213 -5.01 -21.66 25.14
CA VAL A 213 -6.29 -21.49 24.42
C VAL A 213 -6.16 -20.41 23.35
N ILE A 214 -5.57 -19.26 23.69
CA ILE A 214 -5.35 -18.18 22.72
C ILE A 214 -4.30 -18.59 21.69
N THR A 215 -3.21 -19.26 22.10
CA THR A 215 -2.19 -19.76 21.16
C THR A 215 -2.75 -20.80 20.19
N GLU A 216 -3.61 -21.72 20.63
CA GLU A 216 -4.26 -22.71 19.75
C GLU A 216 -5.21 -22.02 18.75
N TRP A 217 -6.01 -21.08 19.22
CA TRP A 217 -6.88 -20.29 18.35
C TRP A 217 -6.06 -19.49 17.33
N ALA A 218 -5.00 -18.82 17.76
CA ALA A 218 -4.13 -18.04 16.87
C ALA A 218 -3.47 -18.93 15.81
N ASN A 219 -3.02 -20.13 16.19
CA ASN A 219 -2.45 -21.11 15.25
C ASN A 219 -3.48 -21.56 14.21
N ASP A 220 -4.71 -21.85 14.64
CA ASP A 220 -5.78 -22.29 13.75
C ASP A 220 -6.24 -21.21 12.76
N ILE A 221 -6.38 -19.97 13.21
CA ILE A 221 -6.78 -18.85 12.36
C ILE A 221 -5.64 -18.43 11.42
N SER A 222 -4.42 -18.28 11.91
CA SER A 222 -3.26 -17.90 11.06
C SER A 222 -2.97 -18.95 9.99
N SER A 223 -3.06 -20.24 10.31
CA SER A 223 -2.90 -21.31 9.32
C SER A 223 -3.96 -21.23 8.23
N TYR A 224 -5.22 -20.97 8.61
CA TYR A 224 -6.30 -20.82 7.64
C TYR A 224 -6.14 -19.57 6.75
N ILE A 225 -5.59 -18.47 7.27
CA ILE A 225 -5.24 -17.29 6.47
C ILE A 225 -4.17 -17.65 5.45
N LYS A 226 -3.07 -18.30 5.86
CA LYS A 226 -1.97 -18.69 4.97
C LYS A 226 -2.38 -19.70 3.89
N GLU A 227 -3.39 -20.54 4.14
CA GLU A 227 -3.98 -21.40 3.12
C GLU A 227 -4.69 -20.62 2.02
N LEU A 228 -5.28 -19.46 2.35
CA LEU A 228 -6.02 -18.60 1.42
C LEU A 228 -5.12 -17.57 0.74
N ASP A 229 -4.12 -17.08 1.47
CA ASP A 229 -3.23 -15.99 1.07
C ASP A 229 -1.78 -16.30 1.49
N PRO A 230 -0.99 -16.87 0.56
CA PRO A 230 0.42 -17.12 0.81
C PRO A 230 1.30 -15.87 0.62
N ASN A 231 0.75 -14.75 0.15
CA ASN A 231 1.52 -13.55 -0.22
C ASN A 231 1.71 -12.62 0.99
N HIS A 232 0.65 -12.37 1.75
CA HIS A 232 0.67 -11.41 2.85
C HIS A 232 1.21 -11.95 4.17
N LEU A 233 1.78 -11.05 4.96
CA LEU A 233 2.17 -11.33 6.33
C LEU A 233 0.94 -11.50 7.23
N VAL A 234 1.11 -12.22 8.34
CA VAL A 234 0.09 -12.46 9.36
C VAL A 234 0.68 -12.17 10.74
N SER A 235 -0.04 -11.40 11.55
CA SER A 235 0.29 -11.08 12.94
C SER A 235 -0.90 -11.32 13.88
N VAL A 236 -0.64 -11.46 15.18
CA VAL A 236 -1.70 -11.71 16.17
C VAL A 236 -2.51 -10.43 16.46
N GLY A 237 -1.83 -9.31 16.72
CA GLY A 237 -2.45 -8.09 17.24
C GLY A 237 -2.49 -8.02 18.76
N CYS A 238 -1.59 -8.73 19.45
CA CYS A 238 -1.54 -8.78 20.90
C CYS A 238 -0.75 -7.61 21.51
N GLU A 239 -1.00 -7.34 22.78
CA GLU A 239 -0.31 -6.27 23.50
C GLU A 239 1.10 -6.65 23.97
N GLY A 240 1.48 -7.92 23.84
CA GLY A 240 2.79 -8.41 24.24
C GLY A 240 2.86 -9.01 25.65
N PHE A 241 1.74 -9.18 26.35
CA PHE A 241 1.78 -9.75 27.70
C PHE A 241 2.19 -11.23 27.73
N GLY A 242 2.71 -11.65 28.88
CA GLY A 242 3.17 -13.00 29.11
C GLY A 242 4.58 -13.23 28.55
N LEU A 243 5.58 -12.67 29.22
CA LEU A 243 7.00 -12.91 28.95
C LEU A 243 7.84 -12.68 30.22
N GLU A 244 9.08 -13.17 30.24
CA GLU A 244 9.96 -12.97 31.40
C GLU A 244 10.33 -11.49 31.59
N ALA A 245 10.10 -10.96 32.80
CA ALA A 245 10.45 -9.58 33.14
C ALA A 245 11.95 -9.43 33.44
N PRO A 246 12.61 -8.40 32.90
CA PRO A 246 13.96 -8.02 33.33
C PRO A 246 13.92 -7.49 34.77
N GLU A 247 15.07 -7.46 35.45
CA GLU A 247 15.18 -7.09 36.88
C GLU A 247 14.49 -5.75 37.20
N GLY A 248 14.67 -4.73 36.35
CA GLY A 248 14.08 -3.39 36.53
C GLY A 248 12.55 -3.35 36.45
N SER A 249 11.95 -4.38 35.86
CA SER A 249 10.51 -4.48 35.58
C SER A 249 9.86 -5.69 36.27
N LYS A 250 10.57 -6.37 37.18
CA LYS A 250 10.07 -7.55 37.87
C LYS A 250 8.80 -7.24 38.67
N GLY A 251 7.80 -8.10 38.50
CA GLY A 251 6.52 -8.02 39.21
C GLY A 251 5.49 -7.06 38.58
N LEU A 252 5.84 -6.34 37.53
CA LEU A 252 4.88 -5.54 36.75
C LEU A 252 3.84 -6.45 36.11
N TYR A 253 2.58 -5.99 36.12
CA TYR A 253 1.43 -6.73 35.61
C TYR A 253 1.59 -7.10 34.12
N ALA A 254 2.10 -6.19 33.29
CA ALA A 254 2.26 -6.40 31.85
C ALA A 254 3.15 -7.62 31.48
N TYR A 255 4.03 -8.06 32.38
CA TYR A 255 4.86 -9.25 32.14
C TYR A 255 4.19 -10.57 32.57
N LYS A 256 3.01 -10.49 33.19
CA LYS A 256 2.29 -11.69 33.65
C LYS A 256 1.47 -12.32 32.54
N TYR A 257 1.07 -13.55 32.76
CA TYR A 257 0.23 -14.35 31.87
C TYR A 257 -1.26 -14.25 32.24
N ASP A 258 -1.63 -13.34 33.15
CA ASP A 258 -2.97 -13.21 33.72
C ASP A 258 -4.03 -12.86 32.65
N GLU A 259 -3.62 -12.18 31.58
CA GLU A 259 -4.47 -11.87 30.43
C GLU A 259 -4.66 -13.06 29.48
N GLY A 260 -4.03 -14.21 29.78
CA GLY A 260 -4.16 -15.43 29.00
C GLY A 260 -3.42 -15.40 27.68
N THR A 261 -2.37 -14.57 27.57
CA THR A 261 -1.44 -14.55 26.43
C THR A 261 -0.06 -15.04 26.89
N ASP A 262 0.67 -15.66 25.97
CA ASP A 262 2.10 -15.96 26.09
C ASP A 262 2.76 -15.41 24.81
N PHE A 263 3.49 -14.31 24.96
CA PHE A 263 4.07 -13.60 23.82
C PHE A 263 5.09 -14.45 23.06
N GLU A 264 5.90 -15.24 23.76
CA GLU A 264 6.88 -16.11 23.11
C GLU A 264 6.20 -17.24 22.35
N ALA A 265 5.20 -17.90 22.97
CA ALA A 265 4.47 -18.99 22.32
C ALA A 265 3.69 -18.52 21.08
N LEU A 266 3.04 -17.35 21.16
CA LEU A 266 2.36 -16.73 20.01
C LEU A 266 3.36 -16.39 18.89
N THR A 267 4.51 -15.81 19.25
CA THR A 267 5.56 -15.46 18.27
C THR A 267 6.15 -16.72 17.62
N ALA A 268 6.21 -17.84 18.33
CA ALA A 268 6.78 -19.10 17.82
C ALA A 268 5.90 -19.80 16.77
N LEU A 269 4.61 -19.44 16.64
CA LEU A 269 3.69 -20.07 15.70
C LEU A 269 4.17 -19.96 14.24
N PRO A 270 4.16 -21.05 13.44
CA PRO A 270 4.80 -21.06 12.12
C PRO A 270 4.13 -20.10 11.11
N ASN A 271 2.84 -19.87 11.24
CA ASN A 271 2.05 -19.01 10.34
C ASN A 271 1.83 -17.59 10.89
N ILE A 272 2.54 -17.22 11.95
CA ILE A 272 2.69 -15.84 12.42
C ILE A 272 4.06 -15.35 11.93
N ASP A 273 4.09 -14.46 10.95
CA ASP A 273 5.35 -14.02 10.32
C ASP A 273 6.08 -13.00 11.20
N TYR A 274 5.33 -12.16 11.90
CA TYR A 274 5.81 -11.24 12.92
C TYR A 274 4.76 -11.14 14.03
N ASN A 275 5.18 -10.78 15.23
CA ASN A 275 4.25 -10.55 16.33
C ASN A 275 4.30 -9.11 16.84
N THR A 276 3.33 -8.73 17.64
CA THR A 276 3.11 -7.34 18.01
C THR A 276 3.04 -7.15 19.52
N TYR A 277 3.40 -5.96 19.96
CA TYR A 277 3.26 -5.54 21.34
C TYR A 277 2.87 -4.07 21.40
N HIS A 278 2.11 -3.71 22.44
CA HIS A 278 1.53 -2.40 22.63
C HIS A 278 2.12 -1.75 23.90
N TYR A 279 1.84 -0.47 24.16
CA TYR A 279 2.30 0.19 25.38
C TYR A 279 1.41 1.34 25.82
N TYR A 280 0.64 1.06 26.87
CA TYR A 280 -0.17 2.04 27.60
C TYR A 280 0.23 2.01 29.08
N PRO A 281 1.35 2.66 29.45
CA PRO A 281 2.05 2.38 30.69
C PRO A 281 1.28 2.76 31.96
N ILE A 282 0.54 3.87 31.91
CA ILE A 282 -0.17 4.42 33.07
C ILE A 282 -1.24 3.45 33.59
N PRO A 283 -2.21 2.99 32.78
CA PRO A 283 -3.20 2.01 33.24
C PRO A 283 -2.57 0.65 33.62
N TRP A 284 -1.40 0.30 33.09
CA TRP A 284 -0.67 -0.92 33.46
C TRP A 284 0.17 -0.79 34.74
N GLY A 285 0.15 0.38 35.39
CA GLY A 285 0.84 0.64 36.65
C GLY A 285 2.34 0.92 36.51
N MET A 286 2.82 1.19 35.29
CA MET A 286 4.22 1.55 35.03
C MET A 286 4.45 3.03 35.35
N LYS A 287 5.39 3.30 36.27
CA LYS A 287 5.65 4.67 36.77
C LYS A 287 6.89 5.32 36.16
N ASP A 288 7.97 4.57 36.01
CA ASP A 288 9.18 5.05 35.33
C ASP A 288 9.00 4.88 33.81
N LEU A 289 8.42 5.91 33.18
CA LEU A 289 8.10 5.92 31.76
C LEU A 289 9.33 5.92 30.84
N VAL A 290 10.56 6.03 31.37
CA VAL A 290 11.78 5.97 30.55
C VAL A 290 12.40 4.59 30.66
N SER A 291 12.59 4.10 31.89
CA SER A 291 13.19 2.78 32.11
C SER A 291 12.25 1.65 31.73
N HIS A 292 10.96 1.72 32.07
CA HIS A 292 10.02 0.65 31.75
C HIS A 292 9.77 0.53 30.25
N THR A 293 9.73 1.64 29.50
CA THR A 293 9.59 1.58 28.03
C THR A 293 10.79 0.89 27.41
N LYS A 294 12.00 1.21 27.90
CA LYS A 294 13.23 0.57 27.43
C LYS A 294 13.20 -0.94 27.70
N ASP A 295 12.92 -1.33 28.95
CA ASP A 295 12.81 -2.73 29.35
C ASP A 295 11.75 -3.47 28.49
N TRP A 296 10.60 -2.83 28.26
CA TRP A 296 9.51 -3.38 27.46
C TRP A 296 9.97 -3.64 26.02
N ILE A 297 10.54 -2.64 25.34
CA ILE A 297 11.05 -2.80 23.98
C ILE A 297 12.13 -3.89 23.92
N GLU A 298 13.14 -3.83 24.80
CA GLU A 298 14.27 -4.76 24.76
C GLU A 298 13.86 -6.21 25.04
N SER A 299 12.90 -6.44 25.93
CA SER A 299 12.39 -7.79 26.25
C SER A 299 11.65 -8.41 25.07
N HIS A 300 10.82 -7.63 24.36
CA HIS A 300 10.12 -8.12 23.17
C HIS A 300 11.11 -8.37 22.03
N GLN A 301 12.03 -7.42 21.77
CA GLN A 301 13.07 -7.60 20.75
C GLN A 301 13.97 -8.82 21.04
N ALA A 302 14.21 -9.17 22.30
CA ALA A 302 14.93 -10.39 22.67
C ALA A 302 14.18 -11.67 22.23
N VAL A 303 12.86 -11.71 22.39
CA VAL A 303 12.02 -12.81 21.88
C VAL A 303 12.06 -12.88 20.35
N GLY A 304 11.93 -11.74 19.67
CA GLY A 304 12.06 -11.69 18.20
C GLY A 304 13.40 -12.22 17.70
N LYS A 305 14.52 -11.82 18.33
CA LYS A 305 15.87 -12.33 18.04
C LYS A 305 16.00 -13.83 18.32
N LYS A 306 15.46 -14.31 19.44
CA LYS A 306 15.47 -15.73 19.82
C LYS A 306 14.73 -16.60 18.79
N LEU A 307 13.62 -16.11 18.26
CA LEU A 307 12.75 -16.83 17.32
C LEU A 307 13.03 -16.50 15.85
N ASN A 308 14.00 -15.61 15.59
CA ASN A 308 14.35 -15.14 14.25
C ASN A 308 13.15 -14.58 13.48
N LYS A 309 12.35 -13.76 14.15
CA LYS A 309 11.17 -13.08 13.59
C LYS A 309 11.14 -11.60 13.97
N PRO A 310 10.57 -10.73 13.14
CA PRO A 310 10.33 -9.35 13.52
C PRO A 310 9.30 -9.31 14.65
N VAL A 311 9.45 -8.35 15.56
CA VAL A 311 8.38 -7.97 16.49
C VAL A 311 8.20 -6.46 16.47
N VAL A 312 6.95 -6.02 16.52
CA VAL A 312 6.52 -4.68 16.14
C VAL A 312 5.86 -3.98 17.30
N PHE A 313 6.27 -2.74 17.54
CA PHE A 313 5.69 -1.89 18.57
C PHE A 313 4.48 -1.12 17.99
N GLU A 314 3.34 -1.81 17.83
CA GLU A 314 2.27 -1.35 16.92
C GLU A 314 1.18 -0.48 17.55
N GLU A 315 1.19 -0.31 18.87
CA GLU A 315 0.43 0.74 19.53
C GLU A 315 1.22 1.29 20.71
N TRP A 316 1.25 2.61 20.85
CA TRP A 316 1.81 3.27 22.03
C TRP A 316 1.31 4.70 22.10
N GLY A 317 1.08 5.18 23.31
CA GLY A 317 0.68 6.56 23.51
C GLY A 317 0.52 6.98 24.96
N LEU A 318 0.36 8.29 25.15
CA LEU A 318 -0.01 8.93 26.41
C LEU A 318 -1.18 9.90 26.20
N GLU A 319 -2.13 9.89 27.12
CA GLU A 319 -3.27 10.81 27.10
C GLU A 319 -2.87 12.23 27.51
N ILE A 320 -3.39 13.23 26.81
CA ILE A 320 -3.39 14.63 27.27
C ILE A 320 -4.80 15.08 27.68
N PRO A 321 -4.96 15.77 28.83
CA PRO A 321 -3.95 16.10 29.84
C PRO A 321 -3.88 15.06 30.97
N THR A 322 -4.44 13.86 30.79
CA THR A 322 -4.60 12.85 31.87
C THR A 322 -3.26 12.33 32.37
N ASP A 323 -2.40 11.89 31.45
CA ASP A 323 -1.14 11.21 31.79
C ASP A 323 0.01 12.21 31.90
N CYS A 324 0.00 13.24 31.06
CA CYS A 324 1.01 14.28 31.00
C CYS A 324 0.53 15.54 30.29
N SER A 325 1.32 16.62 30.39
CA SER A 325 1.18 17.80 29.53
C SER A 325 1.64 17.52 28.10
N LYS A 326 1.27 18.41 27.16
CA LYS A 326 1.72 18.30 25.76
C LYS A 326 3.23 18.35 25.63
N GLU A 327 3.86 19.26 26.37
CA GLU A 327 5.30 19.44 26.36
C GLU A 327 6.02 18.18 26.88
N GLU A 328 5.50 17.55 27.93
CA GLU A 328 6.01 16.28 28.45
C GLU A 328 5.81 15.14 27.47
N ARG A 329 4.64 15.02 26.83
CA ARG A 329 4.37 13.99 25.81
C ARG A 329 5.40 14.04 24.69
N ILE A 330 5.69 15.24 24.18
CA ILE A 330 6.73 15.44 23.16
C ILE A 330 8.11 14.94 23.64
N GLN A 331 8.49 15.19 24.90
CA GLN A 331 9.77 14.71 25.43
C GLN A 331 9.80 13.18 25.63
N TYR A 332 8.71 12.60 26.13
CA TYR A 332 8.60 11.14 26.24
C TYR A 332 8.66 10.48 24.88
N TYR A 333 7.92 10.99 23.89
CA TYR A 333 7.91 10.43 22.54
C TYR A 333 9.30 10.54 21.88
N LYS A 334 10.02 11.64 22.03
CA LYS A 334 11.42 11.75 21.59
C LYS A 334 12.34 10.72 22.26
N THR A 335 12.11 10.44 23.53
CA THR A 335 12.87 9.44 24.28
C THR A 335 12.55 8.02 23.80
N TRP A 336 11.26 7.69 23.66
CA TRP A 336 10.80 6.37 23.24
C TRP A 336 11.19 6.08 21.80
N THR A 337 10.98 7.01 20.87
CA THR A 337 11.43 6.88 19.47
C THR A 337 12.94 6.68 19.36
N LYS A 338 13.74 7.34 20.20
CA LYS A 338 15.17 7.05 20.30
C LYS A 338 15.44 5.62 20.78
N GLN A 339 14.74 5.14 21.81
CA GLN A 339 14.87 3.76 22.29
C GLN A 339 14.46 2.74 21.22
N ILE A 340 13.43 3.03 20.43
CA ILE A 340 12.99 2.22 19.28
C ILE A 340 14.13 2.12 18.24
N LEU A 341 14.76 3.26 17.89
CA LEU A 341 15.89 3.28 16.96
C LEU A 341 17.09 2.49 17.48
N ASP A 342 17.45 2.69 18.76
CA ASP A 342 18.59 2.06 19.42
C ASP A 342 18.41 0.52 19.56
N ALA A 343 17.18 0.07 19.78
CA ALA A 343 16.84 -1.36 19.88
C ALA A 343 16.69 -2.06 18.52
N ASP A 344 16.83 -1.32 17.42
CA ASP A 344 16.69 -1.79 16.05
C ASP A 344 15.31 -2.39 15.73
N VAL A 345 14.25 -1.78 16.28
CA VAL A 345 12.86 -2.21 16.02
C VAL A 345 12.52 -1.99 14.53
N PRO A 346 12.05 -3.02 13.79
CA PRO A 346 11.88 -2.95 12.34
C PRO A 346 10.64 -2.15 11.90
N MET A 347 9.61 -2.09 12.75
CA MET A 347 8.43 -1.26 12.54
C MET A 347 7.83 -0.83 13.88
N ASN A 348 7.28 0.39 13.90
CA ASN A 348 6.53 0.92 15.03
C ASN A 348 5.25 1.58 14.51
N MET A 349 4.22 1.66 15.34
CA MET A 349 3.01 2.38 15.00
C MET A 349 2.44 3.04 16.26
N PHE A 350 2.35 4.36 16.28
CA PHE A 350 1.82 5.09 17.44
C PHE A 350 0.29 5.17 17.39
N TRP A 351 -0.32 5.38 18.55
CA TRP A 351 -1.75 5.67 18.67
C TRP A 351 -1.95 7.16 18.98
N TYR A 352 -2.54 7.98 18.11
CA TYR A 352 -2.96 7.73 16.74
C TYR A 352 -3.13 9.05 15.96
N THR A 353 -3.20 8.99 14.62
CA THR A 353 -3.45 10.16 13.76
C THR A 353 -4.92 10.32 13.40
N VAL A 354 -5.32 11.57 13.16
CA VAL A 354 -6.66 11.90 12.69
C VAL A 354 -6.63 12.92 11.56
N GLY A 355 -7.64 12.90 10.69
CA GLY A 355 -7.83 13.92 9.65
C GLY A 355 -8.24 15.28 10.25
N GLU A 356 -8.04 16.36 9.48
CA GLU A 356 -8.31 17.74 9.91
C GLU A 356 -9.79 17.98 10.31
N ASP A 357 -10.72 17.19 9.76
CA ASP A 357 -12.16 17.24 10.05
C ASP A 357 -12.58 16.39 11.27
N TYR A 358 -11.63 15.75 11.95
CA TYR A 358 -11.94 14.81 13.01
C TYR A 358 -12.32 15.51 14.33
N TYR A 359 -13.55 15.25 14.80
CA TYR A 359 -14.11 15.84 16.02
C TYR A 359 -14.15 14.89 17.24
N GLY A 360 -13.38 13.79 17.23
CA GLY A 360 -13.37 12.86 18.37
C GLY A 360 -12.67 13.43 19.59
N THR A 361 -12.98 12.87 20.75
CA THR A 361 -12.53 13.36 22.06
C THR A 361 -11.47 12.49 22.72
N ASP A 362 -10.95 11.51 21.98
CA ASP A 362 -9.88 10.65 22.51
C ASP A 362 -8.64 11.51 22.79
N LYS A 363 -8.08 11.31 23.97
CA LYS A 363 -6.98 12.10 24.52
C LYS A 363 -5.62 11.65 24.01
N TYR A 364 -5.56 10.54 23.27
CA TYR A 364 -4.36 10.09 22.58
C TYR A 364 -4.10 10.78 21.23
N ILE A 365 -5.06 11.55 20.69
CA ILE A 365 -4.91 12.23 19.40
C ILE A 365 -3.61 13.05 19.38
N ILE A 366 -2.75 12.79 18.40
CA ILE A 366 -1.53 13.55 18.15
C ILE A 366 -1.83 14.65 17.12
N LYS A 367 -1.53 15.90 17.48
CA LYS A 367 -1.76 17.05 16.60
C LYS A 367 -0.54 17.35 15.74
N GLU A 368 -0.74 18.16 14.70
CA GLU A 368 0.29 18.60 13.75
C GLU A 368 1.60 19.05 14.43
N ASP A 369 1.51 19.91 15.45
CA ASP A 369 2.69 20.43 16.13
C ASP A 369 3.48 19.35 16.89
N GLU A 370 2.79 18.33 17.39
CA GLU A 370 3.42 17.17 18.03
C GLU A 370 4.02 16.19 17.03
N LEU A 371 3.34 15.96 15.88
CA LEU A 371 3.87 15.16 14.77
C LEU A 371 5.19 15.75 14.28
N VAL A 372 5.21 17.04 13.94
CA VAL A 372 6.41 17.75 13.48
C VAL A 372 7.52 17.72 14.53
N ALA A 373 7.18 17.90 15.81
CA ALA A 373 8.17 17.99 16.86
C ALA A 373 8.80 16.65 17.27
N ALA A 374 8.02 15.57 17.28
CA ALA A 374 8.42 14.29 17.87
C ALA A 374 8.46 13.13 16.87
N ILE A 375 7.56 13.10 15.88
CA ILE A 375 7.38 11.96 14.98
C ILE A 375 8.18 12.15 13.69
N ASP A 376 8.14 13.31 13.04
CA ASP A 376 8.83 13.56 11.76
C ASP A 376 10.35 13.29 11.83
N PRO A 377 11.09 13.74 12.86
CA PRO A 377 12.52 13.43 12.97
C PRO A 377 12.78 11.93 13.06
N PHE A 378 11.89 11.20 13.72
CA PHE A 378 11.99 9.76 13.92
C PHE A 378 11.61 8.98 12.64
N THR A 379 10.52 9.33 11.96
CA THR A 379 10.14 8.75 10.67
C THR A 379 11.25 8.93 9.64
N ASN A 380 11.87 10.12 9.59
CA ASN A 380 13.04 10.37 8.74
C ASN A 380 14.23 9.48 9.11
N ALA A 381 14.52 9.31 10.39
CA ALA A 381 15.60 8.43 10.84
C ALA A 381 15.36 6.95 10.46
N MET A 382 14.12 6.46 10.55
CA MET A 382 13.74 5.11 10.10
C MET A 382 13.93 4.95 8.59
N MET A 383 13.52 5.96 7.80
CA MET A 383 13.75 5.95 6.35
C MET A 383 15.23 5.95 5.99
N GLU A 384 16.07 6.73 6.68
CA GLU A 384 17.51 6.75 6.44
C GLU A 384 18.22 5.46 6.83
N LYS A 385 17.65 4.66 7.76
CA LYS A 385 18.12 3.30 8.07
C LYS A 385 17.72 2.27 7.01
N SER A 386 16.76 2.58 6.14
CA SER A 386 16.26 1.66 5.12
C SER A 386 17.17 1.65 3.89
N GLU A 387 17.37 0.49 3.30
CA GLU A 387 18.06 0.36 2.00
C GLU A 387 17.18 0.89 0.87
N TYR A 388 15.87 0.71 1.00
CA TYR A 388 14.85 1.28 0.14
C TYR A 388 14.03 2.34 0.87
N LYS A 389 14.03 3.57 0.34
CA LYS A 389 13.32 4.71 0.94
C LYS A 389 11.90 4.81 0.37
N LEU A 390 10.96 4.06 0.95
CA LEU A 390 9.55 4.18 0.60
C LEU A 390 9.01 5.54 1.06
N LYS A 391 8.78 6.44 0.10
CA LYS A 391 8.16 7.75 0.33
C LYS A 391 6.67 7.68 0.06
N THR A 392 5.90 8.31 0.94
CA THR A 392 4.48 8.54 0.71
C THR A 392 4.26 9.63 -0.34
N LYS A 393 3.06 9.68 -0.91
CA LYS A 393 2.65 10.69 -1.88
C LYS A 393 1.48 11.49 -1.31
N SER A 394 1.72 12.75 -0.99
CA SER A 394 0.68 13.70 -0.59
C SER A 394 -0.06 14.17 -1.85
N ILE A 395 -1.38 13.93 -1.90
CA ILE A 395 -2.24 14.29 -3.04
C ILE A 395 -3.47 15.10 -2.60
N GLY A 396 -3.66 15.30 -1.29
CA GLY A 396 -4.82 15.95 -0.70
C GLY A 396 -6.06 15.06 -0.72
N ARG A 397 -6.56 14.75 -1.93
CA ARG A 397 -7.71 13.88 -2.16
C ARG A 397 -7.46 12.92 -3.31
N THR A 398 -8.16 11.79 -3.30
CA THR A 398 -8.16 10.82 -4.38
C THR A 398 -8.83 11.38 -5.64
N ASP A 399 -8.44 10.86 -6.79
CA ASP A 399 -9.14 11.00 -8.08
C ASP A 399 -9.99 9.77 -8.41
N LEU A 400 -10.18 8.87 -7.43
CA LEU A 400 -10.97 7.65 -7.56
C LEU A 400 -12.39 8.00 -8.04
N PRO A 401 -12.83 7.45 -9.19
CA PRO A 401 -14.17 7.71 -9.67
C PRO A 401 -15.18 7.07 -8.71
N SER A 402 -16.31 7.75 -8.51
CA SER A 402 -17.43 7.10 -7.82
C SER A 402 -17.81 5.84 -8.59
N ILE A 403 -17.85 4.69 -7.91
CA ILE A 403 -18.30 3.43 -8.49
C ILE A 403 -19.81 3.40 -8.76
N TYR A 404 -20.55 4.33 -8.13
CA TYR A 404 -21.97 4.54 -8.38
C TYR A 404 -22.18 5.96 -8.92
N TRP A 405 -22.71 6.06 -10.13
CA TRP A 405 -23.08 7.36 -10.69
C TRP A 405 -24.44 7.32 -11.34
N LYS A 406 -25.07 8.49 -11.34
CA LYS A 406 -26.38 8.68 -11.93
C LYS A 406 -26.35 8.38 -13.43
N VAL A 407 -27.35 7.63 -13.88
CA VAL A 407 -27.61 7.41 -15.30
C VAL A 407 -28.92 8.08 -15.63
N ASP A 408 -28.95 8.94 -16.65
CA ASP A 408 -30.14 9.69 -17.02
C ASP A 408 -31.31 8.75 -17.33
N GLY A 409 -32.47 9.02 -16.68
CA GLY A 409 -33.67 8.19 -16.79
C GLY A 409 -33.67 6.93 -15.91
N CYS A 410 -32.60 6.67 -15.15
CA CYS A 410 -32.53 5.60 -14.18
C CYS A 410 -32.65 6.12 -12.74
N GLY A 411 -33.03 5.23 -11.84
CA GLY A 411 -33.12 5.51 -10.42
C GLY A 411 -31.75 5.55 -9.75
N ASP A 412 -31.55 6.49 -8.81
CA ASP A 412 -30.34 6.58 -8.00
C ASP A 412 -30.19 5.39 -7.04
N LEU A 413 -29.04 5.29 -6.36
CA LEU A 413 -28.77 4.27 -5.37
C LEU A 413 -29.87 4.31 -4.28
N TRP A 414 -30.42 3.15 -3.93
CA TRP A 414 -31.54 2.99 -2.99
C TRP A 414 -32.90 3.53 -3.44
N SER A 415 -33.03 4.05 -4.66
CA SER A 415 -34.34 4.45 -5.21
C SER A 415 -35.21 3.23 -5.55
N THR A 416 -36.53 3.43 -5.65
CA THR A 416 -37.43 2.36 -6.11
C THR A 416 -37.19 2.06 -7.58
N CYS A 417 -37.22 0.77 -7.91
CA CYS A 417 -37.05 0.28 -9.27
C CYS A 417 -38.14 -0.74 -9.60
N SER A 418 -38.24 -1.12 -10.88
CA SER A 418 -39.23 -2.07 -11.35
C SER A 418 -38.64 -3.00 -12.40
N ASN A 419 -38.54 -4.28 -12.05
CA ASN A 419 -38.20 -5.35 -12.99
C ASN A 419 -39.45 -6.09 -13.52
N ILE A 420 -40.63 -5.77 -12.98
CA ILE A 420 -41.89 -6.45 -13.27
C ILE A 420 -42.94 -5.38 -13.64
N PRO A 421 -43.71 -5.56 -14.74
CA PRO A 421 -44.66 -4.56 -15.21
C PRO A 421 -45.69 -4.05 -14.18
N THR A 422 -45.95 -4.83 -13.12
CA THR A 422 -46.91 -4.51 -12.05
C THR A 422 -46.32 -3.66 -10.92
N GLN A 423 -45.01 -3.52 -10.83
CA GLN A 423 -44.33 -2.73 -9.79
C GLN A 423 -44.11 -1.29 -10.25
N GLN A 424 -44.40 -0.32 -9.37
CA GLN A 424 -44.17 1.10 -9.64
C GLN A 424 -42.73 1.48 -9.23
N GLY A 425 -41.92 1.94 -10.19
CA GLY A 425 -40.52 2.32 -9.94
C GLY A 425 -39.75 2.66 -11.20
N ASN A 426 -38.48 3.06 -11.05
CA ASN A 426 -37.59 3.34 -12.18
C ASN A 426 -37.32 2.08 -13.02
N LYS A 427 -37.26 2.22 -14.35
CA LYS A 427 -37.04 1.09 -15.28
C LYS A 427 -35.60 0.56 -15.30
N CYS A 428 -34.67 1.32 -14.71
CA CYS A 428 -33.26 0.99 -14.60
C CYS A 428 -32.68 1.70 -13.36
N CYS A 429 -31.47 1.33 -12.97
CA CYS A 429 -30.76 1.89 -11.82
C CYS A 429 -29.48 2.61 -12.25
N CYS A 430 -28.87 3.37 -11.33
CA CYS A 430 -27.55 3.96 -11.45
C CYS A 430 -26.51 2.98 -11.99
N HIS A 431 -25.44 3.50 -12.57
CA HIS A 431 -24.30 2.67 -12.91
C HIS A 431 -23.72 2.04 -11.63
N GLY A 432 -23.25 0.79 -11.72
CA GLY A 432 -22.81 0.03 -10.56
C GLY A 432 -23.95 -0.52 -9.70
N CYS A 433 -25.21 -0.26 -10.07
CA CYS A 433 -26.40 -0.68 -9.35
C CYS A 433 -27.20 -1.73 -10.14
N GLN A 434 -28.01 -2.51 -9.43
CA GLN A 434 -28.99 -3.46 -9.97
C GLN A 434 -30.32 -3.29 -9.25
N CYS A 435 -31.42 -3.55 -9.95
CA CYS A 435 -32.75 -3.56 -9.34
C CYS A 435 -32.98 -4.91 -8.63
N VAL A 436 -33.16 -4.89 -7.31
CA VAL A 436 -33.38 -6.08 -6.47
C VAL A 436 -34.80 -6.09 -5.96
N SER A 437 -35.57 -7.13 -6.31
CA SER A 437 -36.92 -7.33 -5.79
C SER A 437 -36.86 -7.86 -4.36
N HIS A 438 -37.59 -7.23 -3.46
CA HIS A 438 -37.77 -7.68 -2.09
C HIS A 438 -39.02 -8.55 -1.95
N ASP A 439 -40.10 -8.16 -2.64
CA ASP A 439 -41.34 -8.89 -2.75
C ASP A 439 -42.04 -8.54 -4.08
N ASP A 440 -43.28 -8.98 -4.26
CA ASP A 440 -44.07 -8.77 -5.48
C ASP A 440 -44.47 -7.29 -5.70
N LEU A 441 -44.39 -6.44 -4.67
CA LEU A 441 -44.82 -5.05 -4.69
C LEU A 441 -43.66 -4.04 -4.56
N TYR A 442 -42.49 -4.48 -4.10
CA TYR A 442 -41.37 -3.62 -3.78
C TYR A 442 -40.03 -4.14 -4.33
N ALA A 443 -39.35 -3.28 -5.08
CA ALA A 443 -37.98 -3.46 -5.54
C ALA A 443 -37.18 -2.17 -5.39
N GLN A 444 -35.87 -2.30 -5.19
CA GLN A 444 -34.98 -1.19 -4.91
C GLN A 444 -33.66 -1.30 -5.69
N CYS A 445 -33.14 -0.18 -6.18
CA CYS A 445 -31.80 -0.09 -6.72
C CYS A 445 -30.79 -0.34 -5.60
N LYS A 446 -29.98 -1.38 -5.75
CA LYS A 446 -28.91 -1.76 -4.83
C LYS A 446 -27.58 -1.86 -5.55
N PRO A 447 -26.44 -1.84 -4.86
CA PRO A 447 -25.16 -2.17 -5.45
C PRO A 447 -25.22 -3.49 -6.23
N ARG A 448 -24.57 -3.51 -7.39
CA ARG A 448 -24.33 -4.72 -8.16
C ARG A 448 -23.09 -5.39 -7.55
N ALA A 449 -23.20 -6.66 -7.17
CA ALA A 449 -22.02 -7.45 -6.84
C ALA A 449 -21.11 -7.49 -8.08
N PRO A 450 -19.77 -7.36 -7.94
CA PRO A 450 -18.89 -7.45 -9.10
C PRO A 450 -19.15 -8.77 -9.82
N ASP A 451 -19.45 -8.69 -11.13
CA ASP A 451 -19.55 -9.88 -11.96
C ASP A 451 -18.14 -10.49 -11.96
N TYR A 452 -17.97 -11.61 -11.24
CA TYR A 452 -16.68 -12.20 -10.82
C TYR A 452 -15.69 -12.58 -11.95
N ARG A 453 -15.88 -12.10 -13.19
CA ARG A 453 -14.96 -12.33 -14.32
C ARG A 453 -14.78 -11.16 -15.30
N ASN A 454 -15.50 -10.03 -15.21
CA ASN A 454 -15.53 -9.08 -16.36
C ASN A 454 -15.78 -7.58 -16.07
N SER A 455 -15.72 -7.07 -14.83
CA SER A 455 -15.85 -5.61 -14.63
C SER A 455 -14.54 -4.88 -14.90
N THR A 456 -14.38 -4.33 -16.10
CA THR A 456 -13.39 -3.28 -16.38
C THR A 456 -13.84 -1.97 -15.73
N ILE A 457 -13.06 -1.49 -14.76
CA ILE A 457 -13.08 -0.08 -14.34
C ILE A 457 -12.80 0.77 -15.59
N PRO A 458 -13.36 2.00 -15.72
CA PRO A 458 -13.00 2.91 -16.81
C PRO A 458 -11.47 2.97 -16.99
N ASP A 459 -11.00 3.00 -18.25
CA ASP A 459 -9.57 2.97 -18.66
C ASP A 459 -8.69 4.11 -18.11
N THR A 460 -9.16 4.89 -17.13
CA THR A 460 -8.58 6.16 -16.68
C THR A 460 -8.11 6.17 -15.23
N VAL A 461 -8.30 5.12 -14.42
CA VAL A 461 -7.71 5.08 -13.07
C VAL A 461 -6.31 4.49 -13.15
N VAL A 462 -5.31 5.35 -13.35
CA VAL A 462 -3.90 4.97 -13.22
C VAL A 462 -3.56 4.93 -11.74
N ILE A 463 -3.71 3.76 -11.12
CA ILE A 463 -3.10 3.52 -9.81
C ILE A 463 -1.63 3.29 -10.10
N GLU A 464 -0.78 4.24 -9.70
CA GLU A 464 0.67 4.01 -9.71
C GLU A 464 0.92 2.75 -8.90
N SER A 465 1.37 1.69 -9.59
CA SER A 465 1.79 0.47 -8.94
C SER A 465 2.88 0.83 -7.95
N LEU A 466 2.65 0.50 -6.68
CA LEU A 466 3.68 0.56 -5.64
C LEU A 466 4.97 -0.06 -6.20
N PRO A 467 6.15 0.51 -5.92
CA PRO A 467 7.44 -0.06 -6.34
C PRO A 467 7.43 -1.59 -6.12
N GLY A 468 7.58 -2.33 -7.23
CA GLY A 468 7.52 -3.80 -7.26
C GLY A 468 6.20 -4.45 -7.73
N GLY A 469 5.07 -3.74 -7.72
CA GLY A 469 3.76 -4.31 -8.04
C GLY A 469 3.53 -4.58 -9.53
N SER A 470 4.03 -5.71 -10.05
CA SER A 470 3.61 -6.23 -11.35
C SER A 470 2.36 -7.11 -11.17
N SER A 471 1.16 -6.55 -11.37
CA SER A 471 -0.05 -7.35 -11.51
C SER A 471 -0.15 -7.83 -12.97
N ASN A 472 0.25 -9.08 -13.21
CA ASN A 472 0.09 -9.73 -14.50
C ASN A 472 -1.26 -10.50 -14.51
N PRO A 473 -2.30 -10.06 -15.24
CA PRO A 473 -3.47 -10.91 -15.47
C PRO A 473 -3.07 -12.06 -16.41
N LYS A 474 -2.97 -13.29 -15.85
CA LYS A 474 -2.72 -14.53 -16.59
C LYS A 474 -3.57 -14.61 -17.87
N LYS A 475 -2.92 -14.66 -19.03
CA LYS A 475 -3.56 -15.05 -20.30
C LYS A 475 -2.96 -16.35 -20.83
N THR A 476 -3.86 -17.27 -21.13
CA THR A 476 -3.66 -18.65 -21.57
C THR A 476 -2.85 -18.74 -22.86
N THR A 477 -1.87 -19.62 -22.89
CA THR A 477 -0.94 -19.87 -24.00
C THR A 477 -1.60 -20.69 -25.11
N THR A 478 -1.52 -20.22 -26.35
CA THR A 478 -1.49 -21.10 -27.54
C THR A 478 -0.36 -20.63 -28.44
N SER A 479 0.56 -21.56 -28.70
CA SER A 479 1.78 -21.43 -29.49
C SER A 479 1.50 -21.42 -31.00
N GLU A 480 2.21 -20.58 -31.76
CA GLU A 480 2.71 -20.96 -33.10
C GLU A 480 3.89 -20.06 -33.51
N SER A 481 4.90 -20.69 -34.11
CA SER A 481 6.20 -20.14 -34.54
C SER A 481 6.20 -19.68 -36.00
N PHE A 482 7.05 -18.73 -36.42
CA PHE A 482 8.08 -18.90 -37.50
C PHE A 482 8.86 -17.59 -37.88
N ALA A 483 10.20 -17.68 -37.75
CA ALA A 483 11.35 -17.23 -38.60
C ALA A 483 11.48 -15.82 -39.28
N THR A 484 12.39 -15.02 -38.70
CA THR A 484 13.55 -14.19 -39.19
C THR A 484 13.72 -13.72 -40.66
N SER A 485 13.96 -12.42 -40.84
CA SER A 485 14.95 -11.87 -41.81
C SER A 485 15.59 -10.54 -41.32
N ASN A 486 16.88 -10.36 -41.61
CA ASN A 486 17.79 -9.36 -41.01
C ASN A 486 17.54 -7.90 -41.43
N ASN A 487 17.16 -7.07 -40.46
CA ASN A 487 17.65 -5.70 -40.23
C ASN A 487 17.69 -5.57 -38.69
N SER A 488 18.84 -5.26 -38.09
CA SER A 488 19.05 -5.45 -36.64
C SER A 488 18.13 -4.55 -35.83
N CYS A 489 17.04 -5.14 -35.40
CA CYS A 489 16.00 -4.55 -34.61
C CYS A 489 16.35 -4.72 -33.14
N PHE A 490 16.52 -3.59 -32.45
CA PHE A 490 17.05 -3.52 -31.09
C PHE A 490 16.22 -4.36 -30.10
N SER A 491 14.91 -4.38 -30.29
CA SER A 491 13.95 -5.04 -29.40
C SER A 491 14.11 -6.57 -29.36
N MET A 492 14.71 -7.18 -30.39
CA MET A 492 14.98 -8.63 -30.39
C MET A 492 15.96 -9.05 -29.30
N ALA A 493 16.91 -8.20 -28.95
CA ALA A 493 17.84 -8.45 -27.85
C ALA A 493 17.15 -8.38 -26.47
N LEU A 494 16.02 -7.69 -26.41
CA LEU A 494 15.19 -7.48 -25.22
C LEU A 494 14.02 -8.49 -25.15
N GLY A 495 13.94 -9.42 -26.10
CA GLY A 495 12.92 -10.47 -26.15
C GLY A 495 11.63 -10.10 -26.89
N PHE A 496 11.59 -8.98 -27.60
CA PHE A 496 10.43 -8.48 -28.34
C PHE A 496 10.62 -8.56 -29.85
N SER A 497 9.52 -8.80 -30.58
CA SER A 497 9.51 -8.82 -32.05
C SER A 497 9.79 -7.42 -32.63
N CYS A 498 10.00 -7.34 -33.94
CA CYS A 498 10.13 -6.07 -34.65
C CYS A 498 8.81 -5.65 -35.24
N CYS A 499 8.53 -4.36 -35.26
CA CYS A 499 7.30 -3.89 -35.89
C CYS A 499 7.40 -4.03 -37.40
N GLU A 500 6.29 -4.43 -38.02
CA GLU A 500 6.14 -4.35 -39.47
C GLU A 500 5.80 -2.91 -39.89
N GLY A 501 5.15 -2.14 -39.01
CA GLY A 501 4.85 -0.72 -39.18
C GLY A 501 5.77 0.22 -38.39
N ASN A 502 5.64 1.52 -38.69
CA ASN A 502 6.48 2.58 -38.11
C ASN A 502 5.71 3.49 -37.14
N LYS A 503 4.62 2.99 -36.55
CA LYS A 503 3.77 3.80 -35.66
C LYS A 503 4.27 3.73 -34.23
N ILE A 504 4.95 4.79 -33.80
CA ILE A 504 5.49 4.94 -32.45
C ILE A 504 4.33 5.17 -31.48
N VAL A 505 4.21 4.29 -30.49
CA VAL A 505 3.25 4.40 -29.38
C VAL A 505 3.95 4.72 -28.07
N TYR A 506 5.26 4.44 -28.01
CA TYR A 506 6.11 4.66 -26.84
C TYR A 506 7.57 4.75 -27.28
N THR A 507 8.38 5.55 -26.57
CA THR A 507 9.82 5.70 -26.81
C THR A 507 10.52 5.68 -25.46
N ASP A 508 11.59 4.91 -25.35
CA ASP A 508 12.46 4.85 -24.19
C ASP A 508 13.94 4.91 -24.60
N ASP A 509 14.85 4.62 -23.65
CA ASP A 509 16.29 4.63 -23.87
C ASP A 509 16.77 3.50 -24.81
N ASP A 510 15.97 2.45 -25.00
CA ASP A 510 16.28 1.32 -25.88
C ASP A 510 15.87 1.62 -27.34
N GLY A 511 14.76 2.34 -27.55
CA GLY A 511 14.37 2.85 -28.86
C GLY A 511 12.89 3.23 -29.00
N ASP A 512 12.43 3.31 -30.25
CA ASP A 512 11.02 3.59 -30.55
C ASP A 512 10.22 2.28 -30.63
N TRP A 513 9.07 2.24 -29.96
CA TRP A 513 8.25 1.05 -29.81
C TRP A 513 6.88 1.20 -30.47
N GLY A 514 6.47 0.15 -31.17
CA GLY A 514 5.15 -0.03 -31.74
C GLY A 514 4.35 -1.07 -30.94
N TYR A 515 3.04 -1.11 -31.17
CA TYR A 515 2.15 -2.10 -30.58
C TYR A 515 1.28 -2.70 -31.68
N GLU A 516 1.63 -3.91 -32.10
CA GLU A 516 1.04 -4.59 -33.26
C GLU A 516 0.59 -6.00 -32.84
N ASN A 517 -0.59 -6.42 -33.31
CA ASN A 517 -1.18 -7.74 -32.98
C ASN A 517 -1.29 -8.06 -31.47
N GLY A 518 -1.31 -7.03 -30.62
CA GLY A 518 -1.40 -7.20 -29.17
C GLY A 518 -0.06 -7.43 -28.47
N GLU A 519 1.06 -7.20 -29.16
CA GLU A 519 2.41 -7.32 -28.60
C GLU A 519 3.23 -6.06 -28.86
N TRP A 520 4.16 -5.75 -27.94
CA TRP A 520 5.15 -4.71 -28.13
C TRP A 520 6.21 -5.16 -29.13
N CYS A 521 6.55 -4.25 -30.03
CA CYS A 521 7.55 -4.49 -31.04
C CYS A 521 8.49 -3.28 -31.17
N GLY A 522 9.76 -3.52 -31.52
CA GLY A 522 10.72 -2.45 -31.78
C GLY A 522 10.58 -1.92 -33.19
N ILE A 523 10.40 -0.60 -33.34
CA ILE A 523 10.31 0.05 -34.63
C ILE A 523 11.71 0.19 -35.21
N ILE A 524 11.90 -0.40 -36.39
CA ILE A 524 13.16 -0.32 -37.11
C ILE A 524 13.22 1.07 -37.76
N LYS A 525 14.14 1.93 -37.33
CA LYS A 525 14.40 3.23 -37.99
C LYS A 525 14.99 3.02 -39.39
N GLY A 526 14.12 2.81 -40.36
CA GLY A 526 14.44 2.67 -41.77
C GLY A 526 14.11 3.93 -42.59
N ASN A 527 15.11 4.81 -42.74
CA ASN A 527 15.37 5.76 -43.83
C ASN A 527 14.29 6.75 -44.35
N ASN A 528 14.63 8.04 -44.22
CA ASN A 528 14.39 9.13 -45.20
C ASN A 528 12.95 9.61 -45.51
N GLU A 529 12.16 9.96 -44.49
CA GLU A 529 11.00 10.84 -44.72
C GLU A 529 11.04 12.06 -43.80
N CYS A 530 10.83 13.23 -44.42
CA CYS A 530 10.87 14.52 -43.76
C CYS A 530 9.56 14.78 -43.01
N PHE A 531 9.65 15.04 -41.70
CA PHE A 531 8.52 15.09 -40.78
C PHE A 531 7.38 16.02 -41.25
N SER A 532 7.72 17.18 -41.83
CA SER A 532 6.75 18.22 -42.21
C SER A 532 5.79 17.81 -43.31
N THR A 533 6.16 16.81 -44.12
CA THR A 533 5.31 16.32 -45.23
C THR A 533 4.00 15.71 -44.72
N LYS A 534 4.03 15.11 -43.53
CA LYS A 534 2.84 14.55 -42.86
C LYS A 534 1.91 15.62 -42.29
N LEU A 535 2.43 16.84 -42.10
CA LEU A 535 1.69 18.01 -41.64
C LEU A 535 1.20 18.91 -42.80
N GLY A 536 1.43 18.48 -44.04
CA GLY A 536 1.03 19.21 -45.25
C GLY A 536 2.05 20.24 -45.75
N TYR A 537 3.24 20.31 -45.15
CA TYR A 537 4.30 21.24 -45.54
C TYR A 537 5.43 20.53 -46.29
N LYS A 538 6.01 21.20 -47.29
CA LYS A 538 7.11 20.61 -48.06
C LYS A 538 8.35 20.45 -47.19
N CYS A 539 9.21 19.51 -47.57
CA CYS A 539 10.55 19.46 -46.98
C CYS A 539 11.43 20.56 -47.59
N CYS A 540 12.32 21.15 -46.80
CA CYS A 540 13.25 22.15 -47.31
C CYS A 540 14.16 21.51 -48.37
N SER A 541 14.32 22.19 -49.50
CA SER A 541 15.11 21.70 -50.63
C SER A 541 16.62 21.72 -50.35
N SER A 542 17.05 22.53 -49.37
CA SER A 542 18.40 22.53 -48.81
C SER A 542 18.37 22.60 -47.27
N CYS A 543 19.50 22.31 -46.61
CA CYS A 543 19.63 22.47 -45.17
C CYS A 543 19.76 23.97 -44.84
N THR A 544 18.62 24.65 -44.80
CA THR A 544 18.50 26.07 -44.49
C THR A 544 18.64 26.33 -42.99
N ASP A 545 18.90 27.59 -42.61
CA ASP A 545 18.93 28.00 -41.20
C ASP A 545 17.60 27.67 -40.51
N VAL A 546 17.69 27.15 -39.29
CA VAL A 546 16.52 26.81 -38.46
C VAL A 546 15.92 28.11 -37.93
N ILE A 547 14.67 28.38 -38.31
CA ILE A 547 13.95 29.61 -37.93
C ILE A 547 13.00 29.35 -36.76
N TYR A 548 12.56 28.10 -36.61
CA TYR A 548 11.62 27.70 -35.57
C TYR A 548 11.76 26.21 -35.26
N ILE A 549 11.58 25.83 -34.00
CA ILE A 549 11.62 24.43 -33.55
C ILE A 549 10.39 24.20 -32.68
N ASP A 550 9.65 23.14 -32.97
CA ASP A 550 8.54 22.66 -32.17
C ASP A 550 8.66 21.15 -31.94
N ASN A 551 7.59 20.55 -31.40
CA ASN A 551 7.53 19.12 -31.12
C ASN A 551 7.52 18.25 -32.37
N ASP A 552 7.24 18.82 -33.55
CA ASP A 552 7.21 18.09 -34.81
C ASP A 552 8.59 18.07 -35.49
N GLY A 553 9.38 19.15 -35.35
CA GLY A 553 10.79 19.17 -35.76
C GLY A 553 11.35 20.58 -36.00
N GLN A 554 12.47 20.64 -36.72
CA GLN A 554 13.11 21.91 -37.11
C GLN A 554 12.50 22.46 -38.39
N TRP A 555 12.14 23.73 -38.39
CA TRP A 555 11.47 24.41 -39.50
C TRP A 555 12.34 25.51 -40.11
N GLY A 556 12.27 25.64 -41.43
CA GLY A 556 12.87 26.70 -42.22
C GLY A 556 11.86 27.43 -43.11
N LEU A 557 12.30 28.49 -43.78
CA LEU A 557 11.53 29.21 -44.80
C LEU A 557 12.21 29.13 -46.16
N GLU A 558 11.46 28.71 -47.19
CA GLU A 558 11.90 28.78 -48.59
C GLU A 558 10.83 29.51 -49.42
N ASN A 559 11.22 30.62 -50.08
CA ASN A 559 10.32 31.48 -50.86
C ASN A 559 9.04 31.88 -50.08
N ASP A 560 9.21 32.41 -48.87
CA ASP A 560 8.12 32.83 -47.98
C ASP A 560 7.14 31.71 -47.54
N ASN A 561 7.51 30.43 -47.71
CA ASN A 561 6.70 29.28 -47.29
C ASN A 561 7.46 28.40 -46.27
N TRP A 562 6.72 27.90 -45.28
CA TRP A 562 7.23 26.99 -44.25
C TRP A 562 7.62 25.64 -44.85
N CYS A 563 8.80 25.15 -44.46
CA CYS A 563 9.29 23.83 -44.81
C CYS A 563 9.95 23.13 -43.61
N GLY A 564 9.85 21.80 -43.53
CA GLY A 564 10.56 21.03 -42.52
C GLY A 564 11.98 20.72 -42.95
N ILE A 565 12.93 20.87 -42.04
CA ILE A 565 14.33 20.56 -42.26
C ILE A 565 14.51 19.05 -42.01
N ALA A 566 14.97 18.33 -43.03
CA ALA A 566 15.14 16.88 -42.95
C ALA A 566 16.24 16.47 -41.96
N ASP A 567 16.06 15.33 -41.29
CA ASP A 567 17.02 14.83 -40.28
C ASP A 567 18.45 14.62 -40.81
N LYS A 568 18.62 14.42 -42.12
CA LYS A 568 19.94 14.39 -42.77
C LYS A 568 20.73 15.71 -42.62
N CYS A 569 20.05 16.82 -42.33
CA CYS A 569 20.66 18.11 -42.02
C CYS A 569 21.22 18.18 -40.59
N ASN A 570 20.79 17.27 -39.69
CA ASN A 570 21.34 17.14 -38.35
C ASN A 570 22.66 16.35 -38.31
N LEU A 571 23.21 15.98 -39.47
CA LEU A 571 24.50 15.32 -39.62
C LEU A 571 25.50 16.20 -40.39
N SER A 572 25.69 17.44 -39.94
CA SER A 572 26.91 18.20 -40.24
C SER A 572 27.09 19.39 -39.30
N GLY A 573 27.99 19.24 -38.32
CA GLY A 573 28.89 20.30 -37.87
C GLY A 573 28.36 21.37 -36.91
N SER A 574 28.85 21.31 -35.67
CA SER A 574 29.18 22.46 -34.80
C SER A 574 28.20 23.65 -34.79
N ALA A 575 27.28 23.68 -33.83
CA ALA A 575 26.65 24.93 -33.41
C ALA A 575 26.72 25.06 -31.88
N GLU A 576 27.24 26.20 -31.46
CA GLU A 576 27.51 26.59 -30.07
C GLU A 576 26.23 26.56 -29.22
N SER A 577 25.98 25.48 -28.48
CA SER A 577 24.85 25.45 -27.54
C SER A 577 25.27 26.03 -26.19
N CYS A 578 24.67 27.16 -25.81
CA CYS A 578 24.69 27.65 -24.42
C CYS A 578 23.31 27.43 -23.82
N VAL A 579 23.27 26.78 -22.67
CA VAL A 579 22.02 26.34 -22.02
C VAL A 579 21.17 27.55 -21.57
N GLY A 580 21.82 28.67 -21.22
CA GLY A 580 21.14 29.87 -20.75
C GLY A 580 20.40 30.67 -21.82
N LEU A 581 20.54 30.35 -23.12
CA LEU A 581 19.72 30.98 -24.17
C LEU A 581 18.23 30.70 -23.95
N ASN A 582 17.89 29.50 -23.47
CA ASN A 582 16.51 29.12 -23.13
C ASN A 582 15.97 29.84 -21.89
N LEU A 583 16.86 30.46 -21.09
CA LEU A 583 16.54 31.23 -19.89
C LEU A 583 16.64 32.75 -20.12
N GLY A 584 16.86 33.18 -21.38
CA GLY A 584 16.94 34.59 -21.77
C GLY A 584 18.32 35.24 -21.60
N TYR A 585 19.37 34.46 -21.35
CA TYR A 585 20.73 34.95 -21.18
C TYR A 585 21.61 34.68 -22.42
N PRO A 586 22.43 35.63 -22.86
CA PRO A 586 23.33 35.44 -24.00
C PRO A 586 24.47 34.46 -23.68
N CYS A 587 25.10 33.90 -24.71
CA CYS A 587 26.35 33.13 -24.56
C CYS A 587 27.53 34.02 -24.16
N CYS A 588 28.38 33.56 -23.23
CA CYS A 588 29.63 34.24 -22.93
C CYS A 588 30.60 34.16 -24.11
N SER A 589 31.36 35.24 -24.34
CA SER A 589 32.43 35.27 -25.33
C SER A 589 33.69 34.55 -24.82
N SER A 590 33.84 34.46 -23.49
CA SER A 590 34.94 33.79 -22.79
C SER A 590 34.46 32.58 -21.97
N CYS A 591 35.39 31.68 -21.63
CA CYS A 591 35.14 30.50 -20.80
C CYS A 591 35.38 30.77 -19.29
N ASN A 592 35.29 32.02 -18.85
CA ASN A 592 35.54 32.40 -17.46
C ASN A 592 34.29 32.22 -16.61
N ILE A 593 34.28 31.18 -15.78
CA ILE A 593 33.16 30.85 -14.90
C ILE A 593 33.19 31.78 -13.67
N ALA A 594 32.12 32.57 -13.50
CA ALA A 594 31.89 33.42 -12.34
C ALA A 594 31.02 32.72 -11.28
N TYR A 595 30.12 31.83 -11.71
CA TYR A 595 29.16 31.14 -10.86
C TYR A 595 28.66 29.85 -11.54
N SER A 596 28.26 28.84 -10.75
CA SER A 596 27.72 27.57 -11.24
C SER A 596 26.54 27.15 -10.38
N ASP A 597 25.46 26.68 -11.00
CA ASP A 597 24.28 26.12 -10.35
C ASP A 597 23.73 24.91 -11.11
N GLU A 598 22.54 24.43 -10.72
CA GLU A 598 21.86 23.28 -11.33
C GLU A 598 21.45 23.48 -12.81
N THR A 599 21.48 24.73 -13.31
CA THR A 599 21.13 25.07 -14.69
C THR A 599 22.34 25.27 -15.61
N GLY A 600 23.56 25.38 -15.04
CA GLY A 600 24.81 25.37 -15.79
C GLY A 600 25.90 26.28 -15.23
N ASN A 601 26.92 26.51 -16.06
CA ASN A 601 28.02 27.43 -15.77
C ASN A 601 27.72 28.83 -16.32
N TRP A 602 28.01 29.85 -15.52
CA TRP A 602 27.65 31.23 -15.79
C TRP A 602 28.88 32.15 -15.71
N GLY A 603 28.96 33.11 -16.64
CA GLY A 603 29.97 34.16 -16.66
C GLY A 603 29.34 35.55 -16.52
N ILE A 604 30.18 36.55 -16.28
CA ILE A 604 29.77 37.97 -16.26
C ILE A 604 30.63 38.74 -17.26
N GLU A 605 29.99 39.29 -18.30
CA GLU A 605 30.62 40.11 -19.32
C GLU A 605 29.86 41.44 -19.42
N ASN A 606 30.56 42.57 -19.48
CA ASN A 606 29.96 43.91 -19.53
C ASN A 606 28.92 44.21 -18.41
N ASN A 607 29.13 43.66 -17.21
CA ASN A 607 28.19 43.72 -16.07
C ASN A 607 26.84 43.01 -16.29
N GLU A 608 26.73 42.13 -17.28
CA GLU A 608 25.55 41.30 -17.53
C GLU A 608 25.89 39.81 -17.41
N TRP A 609 24.90 39.01 -17.00
CA TRP A 609 25.04 37.56 -16.89
C TRP A 609 24.99 36.90 -18.27
N CYS A 610 25.88 35.96 -18.51
CA CYS A 610 25.92 35.15 -19.72
C CYS A 610 26.12 33.67 -19.38
N SER A 611 25.67 32.78 -20.26
CA SER A 611 25.84 31.33 -20.11
C SER A 611 27.10 30.86 -20.81
N ILE A 612 27.88 30.03 -20.13
CA ILE A 612 29.14 29.49 -20.65
C ILE A 612 28.82 28.46 -21.74
N LYS A 613 29.51 28.55 -22.88
CA LYS A 613 29.36 27.62 -24.01
C LYS A 613 29.74 26.21 -23.58
N ASN A 614 29.03 25.19 -24.06
CA ASN A 614 29.40 23.78 -23.83
C ASN A 614 30.75 23.38 -24.47
N SER A 615 31.31 24.22 -25.33
CA SER A 615 32.65 24.07 -25.89
C SER A 615 33.76 24.63 -25.01
N CYS A 616 33.40 25.29 -23.91
CA CYS A 616 34.24 25.54 -22.75
C CYS A 616 34.16 24.33 -21.81
#